data_AF-A0AAW7QSH0-F1
#
_entry.id   AF-A0AAW7QSH0-F1
#
_cell.length_a   1.000
_cell.length_b   1.000
_cell.length_c   1.000
_cell.angle_alpha   90.00
_cell.angle_beta   90.00
_cell.angle_gamma   90.00
#
_symmetry.space_group_name_H-M   'P 1'
#
loop_
_entity.id
_entity.type
_entity.pdbx_description
1 polymer ?
#
loop_
_entity_poly.entity_id
_entity_poly.type
_entity_poly.pdbx_seq_one_letter_code
_entity_poly.pdbx_strand_id
1 'polypeptide(L)'
;MEEKQFKDGANHLSGLELIAAVDGELDEEIAQHLHHCDLCAQRLMTLRSIQRALRRRLYRALCPTTDQLIDYCQGLLAPSQQDAIAHHLTSCPYCRSEVELLLQRDPLIDRLLLSHLFDGQGFRFWR
;
A
#
# COMPACT_ATOMS: atom_id res chain seq x y z
N MET A 1 -2.32 -0.19 34.28
CA MET A 1 -3.48 0.69 34.08
C MET A 1 -4.45 -0.09 33.23
N GLU A 2 -5.44 -0.70 33.86
CA GLU A 2 -6.44 -1.54 33.19
C GLU A 2 -7.53 -0.62 32.65
N GLU A 3 -7.54 -0.41 31.33
CA GLU A 3 -8.65 0.27 30.64
C GLU A 3 -9.88 -0.64 30.73
N LYS A 4 -10.76 -0.32 31.69
CA LYS A 4 -12.10 -0.88 31.76
C LYS A 4 -12.85 -0.47 30.49
N GLN A 5 -12.90 -1.39 29.53
CA GLN A 5 -13.82 -1.34 28.40
C GLN A 5 -15.22 -1.08 28.95
N PHE A 6 -15.75 0.10 28.64
CA PHE A 6 -17.13 0.46 28.92
C PHE A 6 -17.98 -0.41 28.00
N LYS A 7 -18.48 -1.54 28.52
CA LYS A 7 -19.45 -2.37 27.83
C LYS A 7 -20.75 -1.58 27.70
N ASP A 8 -20.87 -0.83 26.61
CA ASP A 8 -22.17 -0.64 25.96
C ASP A 8 -22.72 -2.00 25.46
N GLY A 9 -21.84 -3.01 25.43
CA GLY A 9 -22.01 -4.40 24.99
C GLY A 9 -22.86 -5.30 25.89
N ALA A 10 -24.13 -4.98 26.04
CA ALA A 10 -25.14 -6.04 26.16
C ALA A 10 -25.82 -6.33 24.82
N ASN A 11 -25.91 -5.35 23.91
CA ASN A 11 -26.72 -5.46 22.68
C ASN A 11 -26.09 -4.87 21.40
N HIS A 12 -24.92 -4.21 21.48
CA HIS A 12 -24.27 -3.59 20.31
C HIS A 12 -22.74 -3.61 20.41
N LEU A 13 -22.08 -3.61 19.25
CA LEU A 13 -20.64 -3.42 19.15
C LEU A 13 -20.20 -2.02 19.62
N SER A 14 -19.10 -2.02 20.37
CA SER A 14 -18.36 -0.83 20.76
C SER A 14 -17.74 -0.13 19.55
N GLY A 15 -17.28 1.11 19.76
CA GLY A 15 -16.56 1.86 18.73
C GLY A 15 -15.27 1.16 18.28
N LEU A 16 -14.53 0.54 19.22
CA LEU A 16 -13.27 -0.14 18.92
C LEU A 16 -13.49 -1.41 18.09
N GLU A 17 -14.49 -2.23 18.45
CA GLU A 17 -14.83 -3.44 17.69
C GLU A 17 -15.30 -3.10 16.26
N LEU A 18 -16.06 -2.01 16.10
CA LEU A 18 -16.44 -1.54 14.77
C LEU A 18 -15.23 -1.08 13.95
N ILE A 19 -14.27 -0.38 14.56
CA ILE A 19 -13.04 0.04 13.88
C ILE A 19 -12.22 -1.18 13.45
N ALA A 20 -11.98 -2.13 14.35
CA ALA A 20 -11.29 -3.39 14.04
C ALA A 20 -11.97 -4.13 12.88
N ALA A 21 -13.31 -4.23 12.90
CA ALA A 21 -14.09 -4.84 11.83
C ALA A 21 -14.03 -4.06 10.49
N VAL A 22 -13.84 -2.74 10.52
CA VAL A 22 -13.60 -1.95 9.31
C VAL A 22 -12.21 -2.25 8.72
N ASP A 23 -11.20 -2.44 9.57
CA ASP A 23 -9.84 -2.75 9.15
C ASP A 23 -9.64 -4.22 8.74
N GLY A 24 -10.68 -5.04 8.87
CA GLY A 24 -10.70 -6.44 8.44
C GLY A 24 -10.36 -7.43 9.53
N GLU A 25 -10.18 -6.96 10.77
CA GLU A 25 -9.98 -7.77 11.96
C GLU A 25 -11.35 -8.16 12.53
N LEU A 26 -12.03 -9.08 11.86
CA LEU A 26 -13.28 -9.67 12.34
C LEU A 26 -13.01 -11.02 12.99
N ASP A 27 -13.44 -11.17 14.25
CA ASP A 27 -13.65 -12.47 14.85
C ASP A 27 -15.07 -12.99 14.57
N GLU A 28 -15.31 -14.25 14.92
CA GLU A 28 -16.58 -14.92 14.66
C GLU A 28 -17.75 -14.26 15.40
N GLU A 29 -17.52 -13.75 16.62
CA GLU A 29 -18.54 -13.11 17.45
C GLU A 29 -19.01 -11.78 16.84
N ILE A 30 -18.07 -10.94 16.39
CA ILE A 30 -18.36 -9.68 15.72
C ILE A 30 -19.06 -9.95 14.37
N ALA A 31 -18.59 -10.93 13.60
CA ALA A 31 -19.21 -11.29 12.33
C ALA A 31 -20.66 -11.75 12.52
N GLN A 32 -20.91 -12.64 13.48
CA GLN A 32 -22.25 -13.11 13.82
C GLN A 32 -23.13 -11.95 14.29
N HIS A 33 -22.62 -11.03 15.11
CA HIS A 33 -23.38 -9.87 15.56
C HIS A 33 -23.79 -8.96 14.40
N LEU A 34 -22.87 -8.65 13.48
CA LEU A 34 -23.14 -7.81 12.31
C LEU A 34 -24.19 -8.43 11.37
N HIS A 35 -24.29 -9.76 11.35
CA HIS A 35 -25.35 -10.46 10.61
C HIS A 35 -26.75 -10.29 11.21
N HIS A 36 -26.86 -10.08 12.52
CA HIS A 36 -28.15 -10.03 13.24
C HIS A 36 -28.54 -8.62 13.70
N CYS A 37 -27.61 -7.66 13.67
CA CYS A 37 -27.85 -6.29 14.13
C CYS A 37 -27.72 -5.28 13.00
N ASP A 38 -28.86 -4.88 12.42
CA ASP A 38 -28.91 -3.89 11.33
C ASP A 38 -28.27 -2.54 11.71
N LEU A 39 -28.43 -2.10 12.96
CA LEU A 39 -27.84 -0.84 13.43
C LEU A 39 -26.31 -0.89 13.39
N CYS A 40 -25.70 -1.98 13.87
CA CYS A 40 -24.26 -2.15 13.84
C CYS A 40 -23.74 -2.35 12.41
N ALA A 41 -24.50 -3.06 11.56
CA ALA A 41 -24.17 -3.19 10.14
C ALA A 41 -24.17 -1.82 9.43
N GLN A 42 -25.17 -0.97 9.70
CA GLN A 42 -25.24 0.39 9.16
C GLN A 42 -24.07 1.25 9.65
N ARG A 43 -23.76 1.22 10.95
CA ARG A 43 -22.61 1.94 11.54
C ARG A 43 -21.29 1.51 10.88
N LEU A 44 -21.10 0.20 10.68
CA LEU A 44 -19.94 -0.34 9.98
C LEU A 44 -19.83 0.18 8.54
N MET A 45 -20.95 0.19 7.80
CA MET A 45 -20.99 0.70 6.43
C MET A 45 -20.66 2.19 6.35
N THR A 46 -21.18 3.00 7.28
CA THR A 46 -20.83 4.42 7.40
C THR A 46 -19.33 4.58 7.64
N LEU A 47 -18.76 3.86 8.62
CA LEU A 47 -17.33 3.93 8.91
C LEU A 47 -16.48 3.49 7.71
N ARG A 48 -16.85 2.41 7.01
CA ARG A 48 -16.18 1.98 5.76
C ARG A 48 -16.22 3.05 4.68
N SER A 49 -17.35 3.74 4.52
CA SER A 49 -17.47 4.83 3.54
C SER A 49 -16.55 6.02 3.86
N ILE A 50 -16.48 6.40 5.14
CA ILE A 50 -15.61 7.48 5.63
C ILE A 50 -14.15 7.08 5.44
N GLN A 51 -13.78 5.87 5.87
CA GLN A 51 -12.43 5.32 5.68
C GLN A 51 -12.02 5.32 4.21
N ARG A 52 -12.91 4.91 3.30
CA ARG A 52 -12.64 4.93 1.87
C ARG A 52 -12.45 6.36 1.34
N ALA A 53 -13.29 7.29 1.77
CA ALA A 53 -13.20 8.69 1.35
C ALA A 53 -11.90 9.35 1.87
N LEU A 54 -11.55 9.10 3.13
CA LEU A 54 -10.30 9.58 3.73
C LEU A 54 -9.09 8.96 3.04
N ARG A 55 -9.08 7.64 2.84
CA ARG A 55 -8.01 6.97 2.09
C ARG A 55 -7.85 7.60 0.71
N ARG A 56 -8.91 7.84 -0.05
CA ARG A 56 -8.82 8.49 -1.37
C ARG A 56 -8.27 9.91 -1.31
N ARG A 57 -8.67 10.71 -0.33
CA ARG A 57 -8.24 12.12 -0.20
C ARG A 57 -6.82 12.25 0.34
N LEU A 58 -6.42 11.34 1.21
CA LEU A 58 -5.13 11.38 1.91
C LEU A 58 -4.11 10.44 1.27
N TYR A 59 -4.50 9.62 0.30
CA TYR A 59 -3.60 8.75 -0.44
C TYR A 59 -2.48 9.61 -1.03
N ARG A 60 -1.26 9.35 -0.55
CA ARG A 60 -0.04 10.04 -0.97
C ARG A 60 -0.03 11.55 -0.75
N ALA A 61 -0.94 12.12 0.05
CA ALA A 61 -0.96 13.56 0.32
C ALA A 61 0.35 14.08 0.96
N LEU A 62 1.06 13.22 1.68
CA LEU A 62 2.37 13.50 2.30
C LEU A 62 3.51 12.69 1.68
N CYS A 63 3.23 11.97 0.58
CA CYS A 63 4.22 11.13 -0.09
C CYS A 63 4.82 11.88 -1.30
N PRO A 64 6.08 11.58 -1.66
CA PRO A 64 6.62 11.99 -2.94
C PRO A 64 5.77 11.49 -4.11
N THR A 65 5.73 12.28 -5.18
CA THR A 65 5.09 11.87 -6.43
C THR A 65 5.85 10.69 -7.04
N THR A 66 5.19 9.93 -7.91
CA THR A 66 5.86 8.82 -8.61
C THR A 66 7.05 9.31 -9.45
N ASP A 67 6.93 10.45 -10.12
CA ASP A 67 8.05 11.04 -10.87
C ASP A 67 9.25 11.34 -9.97
N GLN A 68 9.02 11.90 -8.78
CA GLN A 68 10.09 12.12 -7.79
C GLN A 68 10.74 10.82 -7.32
N LEU A 69 9.96 9.74 -7.17
CA LEU A 69 10.51 8.43 -6.83
C LEU A 69 11.32 7.83 -7.99
N ILE A 70 10.91 8.05 -9.24
CA ILE A 70 11.66 7.65 -10.44
C ILE A 70 12.99 8.40 -10.49
N ASP A 71 12.96 9.74 -10.37
CA ASP A 71 14.16 10.58 -10.37
C ASP A 71 15.09 10.21 -9.22
N TYR A 72 14.54 9.87 -8.05
CA TYR A 72 15.30 9.33 -6.92
C TYR A 72 16.01 8.03 -7.28
N CYS A 73 15.28 7.05 -7.85
CA CYS A 73 15.86 5.76 -8.26
C CYS A 73 16.94 5.91 -9.33
N GLN A 74 16.79 6.90 -10.22
CA GLN A 74 17.74 7.19 -11.29
C GLN A 74 18.91 8.10 -10.86
N GLY A 75 18.89 8.61 -9.61
CA GLY A 75 19.92 9.50 -9.09
C GLY A 75 19.91 10.90 -9.72
N LEU A 76 18.77 11.34 -10.26
CA LEU A 76 18.62 12.62 -10.98
C LEU A 76 18.29 13.82 -10.08
N LEU A 77 17.91 13.57 -8.83
CA LEU A 77 17.55 14.62 -7.87
C LEU A 77 18.78 15.34 -7.30
N ALA A 78 18.58 16.61 -6.91
CA ALA A 78 19.57 17.35 -6.14
C ALA A 78 19.82 16.67 -4.77
N PRO A 79 21.00 16.83 -4.15
CA PRO A 79 21.34 16.15 -2.90
C PRO A 79 20.31 16.33 -1.77
N SER A 80 19.78 17.55 -1.59
CA SER A 80 18.77 17.84 -0.56
C SER A 80 17.43 17.12 -0.81
N GLN A 81 17.08 16.88 -2.07
CA GLN A 81 15.86 16.15 -2.44
C GLN A 81 16.06 14.64 -2.30
N GLN A 82 17.26 14.12 -2.59
CA GLN A 82 17.61 12.73 -2.29
C GLN A 82 17.48 12.45 -0.79
N ASP A 83 18.05 13.29 0.07
CA ASP A 83 17.99 13.12 1.52
C ASP A 83 16.54 13.14 2.04
N ALA A 84 15.71 14.06 1.52
CA ALA A 84 14.31 14.16 1.90
C ALA A 84 13.51 12.90 1.56
N ILE A 85 13.73 12.34 0.36
CA ILE A 85 13.06 11.10 -0.05
C ILE A 85 13.62 9.91 0.72
N ALA A 86 14.94 9.81 0.91
CA ALA A 86 15.56 8.76 1.72
C ALA A 86 14.98 8.74 3.14
N HIS A 87 14.80 9.91 3.76
CA HIS A 87 14.13 10.04 5.06
C HIS A 87 12.66 9.61 5.01
N HIS A 88 11.91 10.00 3.98
CA HIS A 88 10.52 9.55 3.84
C HIS A 88 10.41 8.02 3.76
N LEU A 89 11.33 7.37 3.02
CA LEU A 89 11.35 5.91 2.85
C LEU A 89 11.61 5.14 4.15
N THR A 90 12.16 5.77 5.21
CA THR A 90 12.32 5.12 6.52
C THR A 90 10.99 4.94 7.25
N SER A 91 9.99 5.79 6.97
CA SER A 91 8.71 5.84 7.69
C SER A 91 7.50 5.42 6.85
N CYS A 92 7.59 5.49 5.52
CA CYS A 92 6.48 5.15 4.63
C CYS A 92 6.68 3.77 3.96
N PRO A 93 5.91 2.73 4.33
CA PRO A 93 6.01 1.43 3.69
C PRO A 93 5.53 1.43 2.23
N TYR A 94 4.53 2.27 1.90
CA TYR A 94 3.98 2.33 0.53
C TYR A 94 5.02 2.83 -0.48
N CYS A 95 5.71 3.93 -0.18
CA CYS A 95 6.74 4.46 -1.07
C CYS A 95 7.98 3.55 -1.12
N ARG A 96 8.29 2.83 -0.03
CA ARG A 96 9.35 1.81 -0.04
C ARG A 96 9.03 0.70 -1.02
N SER A 97 7.83 0.11 -0.94
CA SER A 97 7.40 -0.93 -1.88
C SER A 97 7.37 -0.43 -3.33
N GLU A 98 6.99 0.84 -3.56
CA GLU A 98 7.02 1.43 -4.90
C GLU A 98 8.44 1.60 -5.44
N VAL A 99 9.38 2.09 -4.62
CA VAL A 99 10.80 2.17 -4.99
C VAL A 99 11.39 0.79 -5.27
N GLU A 100 11.07 -0.21 -4.45
CA GLU A 100 11.45 -1.60 -4.71
C GLU A 100 10.95 -2.09 -6.08
N LEU A 101 9.69 -1.79 -6.42
CA LEU A 101 9.11 -2.12 -7.72
C LEU A 101 9.80 -1.35 -8.87
N LEU A 102 10.09 -0.06 -8.70
CA LEU A 102 10.77 0.76 -9.70
C LEU A 102 12.21 0.31 -9.95
N LEU A 103 12.88 -0.23 -8.93
CA LEU A 103 14.24 -0.77 -9.02
C LEU A 103 14.28 -2.23 -9.49
N GLN A 104 13.16 -2.95 -9.45
CA GLN A 104 13.09 -4.30 -10.04
C GLN A 104 13.32 -4.21 -11.54
N ARG A 105 14.50 -4.64 -11.99
CA ARG A 105 14.76 -4.87 -13.40
C ARG A 105 13.91 -6.03 -13.89
N ASP A 106 13.14 -5.80 -14.96
CA ASP A 106 12.40 -6.87 -15.63
C ASP A 106 13.39 -7.79 -16.38
N PRO A 107 13.55 -9.06 -15.97
CA PRO A 107 14.46 -9.99 -16.64
C PRO A 107 14.04 -10.30 -18.09
N LEU A 108 12.78 -10.05 -18.46
CA LEU A 108 12.30 -10.20 -19.84
C LEU A 108 12.80 -9.07 -20.74
N ILE A 109 12.89 -7.84 -20.22
CA ILE A 109 13.46 -6.71 -20.97
C ILE A 109 14.95 -6.96 -21.24
N ASP A 110 15.70 -7.40 -20.23
CA ASP A 110 17.12 -7.76 -20.40
C ASP A 110 17.29 -8.89 -21.44
N ARG A 111 16.40 -9.91 -21.44
CA ARG A 111 16.43 -11.00 -22.44
C ARG A 111 16.11 -10.53 -23.86
N LEU A 112 15.14 -9.64 -24.04
CA LEU A 112 14.77 -9.11 -25.37
C LEU A 112 15.88 -8.21 -25.93
N LEU A 113 16.52 -7.39 -25.09
CA LEU A 113 17.67 -6.59 -25.49
C LEU A 113 18.89 -7.47 -25.85
N LEU A 114 19.09 -8.58 -25.14
CA LEU A 114 20.14 -9.55 -25.47
C LEU A 114 19.88 -10.30 -26.77
N SER A 115 18.64 -10.69 -27.09
CA SER A 115 18.34 -11.35 -28.38
C SER A 115 18.69 -10.48 -29.59
N HIS A 116 18.42 -9.18 -29.53
CA HIS A 116 18.76 -8.26 -30.62
C HIS A 116 20.28 -8.04 -30.79
N LEU A 117 21.08 -8.27 -29.74
CA LEU A 117 22.55 -8.25 -29.84
C LEU A 117 23.10 -9.54 -30.50
N PHE A 118 22.42 -10.68 -30.35
CA PHE A 118 22.79 -11.94 -31.00
C PHE A 118 22.32 -12.02 -32.46
N ASP A 119 21.24 -11.33 -32.83
CA ASP A 119 20.74 -11.28 -34.21
C ASP A 119 21.64 -10.44 -35.15
N GLY A 120 22.57 -9.66 -34.61
CA GLY A 120 23.50 -8.81 -35.37
C GLY A 120 24.84 -9.46 -35.74
N GLN A 121 25.19 -10.64 -35.18
CA GLN A 121 26.41 -11.34 -35.55
C GLN A 121 26.11 -12.45 -36.55
N GLY A 122 26.14 -12.07 -37.83
CA GLY A 122 26.19 -13.00 -38.94
C GLY A 122 27.34 -13.98 -38.78
N PHE A 123 27.03 -15.20 -38.35
CA PHE A 123 27.90 -16.36 -38.46
C PHE A 123 28.01 -16.75 -39.94
N ARG A 124 28.84 -16.01 -40.68
CA ARG A 124 29.48 -16.49 -41.91
C ARG A 124 30.79 -17.13 -41.50
N PHE A 125 30.79 -18.34 -40.92
CA PHE A 125 32.02 -19.13 -40.84
C PHE A 125 31.73 -20.63 -40.65
N TRP A 126 32.45 -21.43 -41.47
CA TRP A 126 32.55 -22.90 -41.56
C TRP A 126 31.45 -23.62 -42.37
N ARG A 127 31.69 -24.00 -43.65
CA ARG A 127 32.63 -24.97 -44.28
C ARG A 127 32.02 -26.37 -44.35
#